data_AF-R6SJM5-F1
#
_entry.id   AF-R6SJM5-F1
#
_cell.length_a   1.000
_cell.length_b   1.000
_cell.length_c   1.000
_cell.angle_alpha   90.00
_cell.angle_beta   90.00
_cell.angle_gamma   90.00
#
_symmetry.space_group_name_H-M   'P 1'
#
loop_
_entity.id
_entity.type
_entity.pdbx_description
1 polymer ?
#
loop_
_entity_poly.entity_id
_entity_poly.type
_entity_poly.pdbx_seq_one_letter_code
_entity_poly.pdbx_strand_id
1 'polypeptide(L)'
;MDYVSELALHLVSGGELPQLSSPFCYLLPVILIVLGLFEGLMGKKFYKLQIYLAGFTFGATVGATIIGFIEAKNWFTMPDIVPLIVILGLGILGLVLLSRLIKFGIFLCGALVLFFMANIVTGNMVISLIAFVIGGILALLMEKPVMVVATSLAGGFLIVFGGAKPLIPVQLNHWVWFAIALAVSIGFMTFQFKKHGRND
;
A
#
# COMPACT_ATOMS: atom_id res chain seq x y z
N MET A 1 -17.18 10.14 33.35
CA MET A 1 -17.49 10.18 31.91
C MET A 1 -16.27 9.66 31.20
N ASP A 2 -16.44 8.62 30.41
CA ASP A 2 -15.34 7.84 29.87
C ASP A 2 -14.72 8.57 28.67
N TYR A 3 -13.38 8.50 28.56
CA TYR A 3 -12.60 9.10 27.46
C TYR A 3 -13.13 8.76 26.05
N VAL A 4 -13.80 7.62 25.92
CA VAL A 4 -14.42 7.15 24.67
C VAL A 4 -15.64 8.01 24.31
N SER A 5 -16.38 8.50 25.30
CA SER A 5 -17.57 9.33 25.13
C SER A 5 -17.21 10.73 24.61
N GLU A 6 -16.12 11.32 25.12
CA GLU A 6 -15.61 12.62 24.67
C GLU A 6 -15.03 12.55 23.25
N LEU A 7 -14.30 11.49 22.92
CA LEU A 7 -13.72 11.28 21.59
C LEU A 7 -14.82 11.13 20.52
N ALA A 8 -15.91 10.43 20.86
CA ALA A 8 -17.07 10.27 19.98
C ALA A 8 -17.80 11.60 19.73
N LEU A 9 -17.90 12.45 20.76
CA LEU A 9 -18.58 13.75 20.66
C LEU A 9 -17.77 14.79 19.86
N HIS A 10 -16.43 14.70 19.92
CA HIS A 10 -15.53 15.52 19.09
C HIS A 10 -15.54 15.11 17.61
N LEU A 11 -15.65 13.81 17.30
CA LEU A 11 -15.73 13.33 15.92
C LEU A 11 -17.06 13.70 15.23
N VAL A 12 -18.14 13.87 16.00
CA VAL A 12 -19.47 14.25 15.48
C VAL A 12 -19.63 15.77 15.32
N SER A 13 -18.91 16.58 16.11
CA SER A 13 -19.08 18.05 16.12
C SER A 13 -18.17 18.81 15.15
N GLY A 14 -17.24 18.14 14.46
CA GLY A 14 -16.35 18.78 13.48
C GLY A 14 -15.45 19.87 14.07
N GLY A 15 -15.28 19.89 15.40
CA GLY A 15 -14.42 20.83 16.10
C GLY A 15 -12.95 20.49 15.91
N GLU A 16 -12.10 21.52 15.85
CA GLU A 16 -10.65 21.36 15.86
C GLU A 16 -10.24 20.51 17.08
N LEU A 17 -9.48 19.45 16.82
CA LEU A 17 -8.96 18.56 17.86
C LEU A 17 -8.28 19.41 18.94
N PRO A 18 -8.63 19.24 20.24
CA PRO A 18 -7.87 19.88 21.31
C PRO A 18 -6.41 19.50 21.12
N GLN A 19 -5.51 20.50 21.21
CA GLN A 19 -4.07 20.30 21.17
C GLN A 19 -3.69 19.28 22.24
N LEU A 20 -3.66 18.00 21.86
CA LEU A 20 -3.30 16.90 22.74
C LEU A 20 -1.80 17.01 22.97
N SER A 21 -1.43 17.72 24.04
CA SER A 21 -0.06 17.87 24.55
C SER A 21 0.45 16.56 25.17
N SER A 22 0.27 15.44 24.47
CA SER A 22 0.77 14.14 24.86
C SER A 22 1.99 13.77 24.01
N PRO A 23 3.05 13.17 24.58
CA PRO A 23 4.22 12.73 23.81
C PRO A 23 3.88 11.72 22.71
N PHE A 24 2.68 11.12 22.75
CA PHE A 24 2.14 10.24 21.73
C PHE A 24 1.72 10.97 20.42
N CYS A 25 1.40 12.27 20.48
CA CYS A 25 1.01 13.05 19.30
C CYS A 25 2.17 13.26 18.31
N TYR A 26 3.41 13.31 18.80
CA TYR A 26 4.62 13.39 17.97
C TYR A 26 5.14 12.03 17.53
N LEU A 27 4.73 10.96 18.22
CA LEU A 27 5.22 9.60 18.00
C LEU A 27 4.69 9.02 16.68
N LEU A 28 3.40 9.23 16.37
CA LEU A 28 2.78 8.77 15.13
C LEU A 28 3.39 9.44 13.87
N PRO A 29 3.54 10.78 13.79
CA PRO A 29 4.23 11.43 12.67
C PRO A 29 5.68 10.96 12.49
N VAL A 30 6.42 10.75 13.58
CA VAL A 30 7.81 10.26 13.53
C VAL A 30 7.86 8.83 12.99
N ILE A 31 6.95 7.94 13.41
CA ILE A 31 6.83 6.58 12.87
C ILE A 31 6.55 6.64 11.36
N LEU A 32 5.65 7.52 10.92
CA LEU A 32 5.31 7.67 9.50
C LEU A 32 6.48 8.22 8.66
N ILE A 33 7.30 9.11 9.22
CA ILE A 33 8.54 9.59 8.56
C ILE A 33 9.53 8.44 8.42
N VAL A 34 9.74 7.65 9.48
CA VAL A 34 10.65 6.50 9.45
C VAL A 34 10.16 5.46 8.45
N LEU A 35 8.87 5.12 8.47
CA LEU A 35 8.26 4.20 7.51
C LEU A 35 8.41 4.70 6.07
N GLY A 36 8.15 5.99 5.81
CA GLY A 36 8.30 6.57 4.48
C GLY A 36 9.76 6.63 4.00
N LEU A 37 10.72 6.84 4.91
CA LEU A 37 12.16 6.72 4.61
C LEU A 37 12.54 5.27 4.25
N PHE A 38 12.07 4.29 5.03
CA PHE A 38 12.32 2.88 4.74
C PHE A 38 11.72 2.46 3.39
N GLU A 39 10.49 2.90 3.11
CA GLU A 39 9.79 2.61 1.86
C GLU A 39 10.48 3.27 0.66
N GLY A 40 10.86 4.55 0.80
CA GLY A 40 11.57 5.32 -0.22
C GLY A 40 13.02 4.87 -0.48
N LEU A 41 13.69 4.24 0.49
CA LEU A 41 15.10 3.81 0.36
C LEU A 41 15.29 2.32 0.05
N MET A 42 14.40 1.43 0.52
CA MET A 42 14.49 -0.01 0.29
C MET A 42 13.66 -0.51 -0.90
N GLY A 43 12.73 0.29 -1.41
CA GLY A 43 12.00 0.06 -2.67
C GLY A 43 11.46 -1.36 -2.82
N LYS A 44 11.91 -2.05 -3.89
CA LYS A 44 11.40 -3.38 -4.31
C LYS A 44 11.43 -4.46 -3.23
N LYS A 45 12.44 -4.47 -2.34
CA LYS A 45 12.54 -5.49 -1.28
C LYS A 45 11.46 -5.29 -0.21
N PHE A 46 11.16 -4.04 0.11
CA PHE A 46 10.17 -3.69 1.13
C PHE A 46 8.74 -3.79 0.60
N TYR A 47 8.51 -3.45 -0.67
CA TYR A 47 7.20 -3.63 -1.32
C TYR A 47 6.73 -5.09 -1.32
N LYS A 48 7.63 -6.04 -1.61
CA LYS A 48 7.31 -7.46 -1.48
C LYS A 48 6.93 -7.84 -0.05
N LEU A 49 7.67 -7.34 0.94
CA LEU A 49 7.36 -7.56 2.34
C LEU A 49 5.98 -7.00 2.72
N GLN A 50 5.66 -5.77 2.30
CA GLN A 50 4.36 -5.15 2.54
C GLN A 50 3.21 -5.93 1.90
N ILE A 51 3.38 -6.39 0.65
CA ILE A 51 2.40 -7.26 -0.02
C ILE A 51 2.20 -8.56 0.75
N TYR A 52 3.29 -9.17 1.20
CA TYR A 52 3.21 -10.41 1.98
C TYR A 52 2.52 -10.18 3.32
N LEU A 53 2.81 -9.07 3.98
CA LEU A 53 2.16 -8.66 5.23
C LEU A 53 0.66 -8.38 5.02
N ALA A 54 0.31 -7.65 3.95
CA ALA A 54 -1.07 -7.33 3.60
C ALA A 54 -1.86 -8.60 3.24
N GLY A 55 -1.26 -9.50 2.45
CA GLY A 55 -1.88 -10.77 2.09
C GLY A 55 -2.07 -11.69 3.28
N PHE A 56 -1.09 -11.73 4.19
CA PHE A 56 -1.17 -12.50 5.43
C PHE A 56 -2.22 -11.94 6.38
N THR A 57 -2.22 -10.62 6.63
CA THR A 57 -3.20 -9.97 7.52
C THR A 57 -4.61 -10.09 6.98
N PHE A 58 -4.81 -9.94 5.67
CA PHE A 58 -6.11 -10.16 5.04
C PHE A 58 -6.57 -11.61 5.20
N GLY A 59 -5.71 -12.59 4.85
CA GLY A 59 -6.03 -14.01 4.99
C GLY A 59 -6.30 -14.43 6.45
N ALA A 60 -5.53 -13.90 7.40
CA ALA A 60 -5.72 -14.15 8.83
C ALA A 60 -7.03 -13.52 9.36
N THR A 61 -7.39 -12.32 8.88
CA THR A 61 -8.65 -11.65 9.25
C THR A 61 -9.86 -12.40 8.71
N VAL A 62 -9.78 -12.89 7.47
CA VAL A 62 -10.81 -13.77 6.89
C VAL A 62 -10.91 -15.08 7.67
N GLY A 63 -9.79 -15.68 8.06
CA GLY A 63 -9.81 -16.88 8.91
C GLY A 63 -10.43 -16.64 10.28
N ALA A 64 -10.06 -15.55 10.95
CA ALA A 64 -10.59 -15.18 12.25
C ALA A 64 -12.11 -14.89 12.20
N THR A 65 -12.58 -14.22 11.16
CA THR A 65 -14.01 -13.97 10.97
C THR A 65 -14.79 -15.24 10.70
N ILE A 66 -14.27 -16.17 9.87
CA ILE A 66 -14.93 -17.46 9.62
C ILE A 66 -15.08 -18.27 10.92
N ILE A 67 -14.03 -18.33 11.75
CA ILE A 67 -14.07 -19.02 13.05
C ILE A 67 -15.06 -18.33 13.99
N GLY A 68 -15.00 -17.00 14.09
CA GLY A 68 -15.94 -16.22 14.90
C GLY A 68 -17.40 -16.44 14.48
N PHE A 69 -17.67 -16.61 13.19
CA PHE A 69 -19.01 -16.98 12.69
C PHE A 69 -19.42 -18.41 13.06
N ILE A 70 -18.49 -19.38 13.07
CA ILE A 70 -18.76 -20.78 13.43
C ILE A 70 -19.04 -20.92 14.93
N GLU A 71 -18.25 -20.24 15.76
CA GLU A 71 -18.44 -20.19 17.22
C GLU A 71 -19.72 -19.46 17.59
N ALA A 72 -20.02 -18.31 16.95
CA ALA A 72 -21.25 -17.56 17.20
C ALA A 72 -22.54 -18.33 16.85
N LYS A 73 -22.46 -19.31 15.94
CA LYS A 73 -23.59 -20.19 15.60
C LYS A 73 -23.67 -21.46 16.46
N ASN A 74 -22.81 -21.63 17.48
CA ASN A 74 -22.74 -22.83 18.32
C ASN A 74 -22.63 -24.14 17.52
N TRP A 75 -22.06 -24.09 16.31
CA TRP A 75 -22.00 -25.28 15.46
C TRP A 75 -21.07 -26.35 16.03
N PHE A 76 -19.98 -25.96 16.70
CA PHE A 76 -19.05 -26.86 17.39
C PHE A 76 -18.10 -26.05 18.29
N THR A 77 -17.87 -26.46 19.53
CA THR A 77 -16.76 -25.95 20.35
C THR A 77 -15.47 -26.61 19.89
N MET A 78 -14.61 -25.85 19.21
CA MET A 78 -13.32 -26.35 18.73
C MET A 78 -12.23 -26.16 19.81
N PRO A 79 -11.31 -27.13 19.98
CA PRO A 79 -10.12 -26.91 20.81
C PRO A 79 -9.25 -25.80 20.20
N ASP A 80 -8.68 -24.92 21.04
CA ASP A 80 -7.99 -23.66 20.68
C ASP A 80 -6.89 -23.79 19.59
N ILE A 81 -6.33 -24.99 19.42
CA ILE A 81 -5.33 -25.31 18.41
C ILE A 81 -5.91 -25.28 16.98
N VAL A 82 -7.19 -25.66 16.79
CA VAL A 82 -7.82 -25.75 15.47
C VAL A 82 -8.09 -24.36 14.86
N PRO A 83 -8.65 -23.37 15.60
CA PRO A 83 -8.73 -21.98 15.17
C PRO A 83 -7.39 -21.41 14.70
N LEU A 84 -6.34 -21.67 15.49
CA LEU A 84 -5.00 -21.14 15.21
C LEU A 84 -4.44 -21.68 13.89
N ILE A 85 -4.61 -22.98 13.62
CA ILE A 85 -4.17 -23.61 12.37
C ILE A 85 -4.93 -23.03 11.17
N VAL A 86 -6.24 -22.79 11.30
CA VAL A 86 -7.07 -22.23 10.22
C VAL A 86 -6.71 -20.78 9.93
N ILE A 87 -6.49 -19.94 10.95
CA ILE A 87 -6.04 -18.54 10.78
C ILE A 87 -4.67 -18.48 10.10
N LEU A 88 -3.71 -19.28 10.58
CA LEU A 88 -2.37 -19.33 10.00
C LEU A 88 -2.39 -19.89 8.58
N GLY A 89 -3.16 -20.94 8.33
CA GLY A 89 -3.33 -21.55 7.01
C GLY A 89 -3.94 -20.58 6.00
N LEU A 90 -5.00 -19.87 6.37
CA LEU A 90 -5.63 -18.85 5.53
C LEU A 90 -4.75 -17.62 5.36
N GLY A 91 -3.97 -17.23 6.36
CA GLY A 91 -2.94 -16.19 6.24
C GLY A 91 -1.86 -16.54 5.21
N ILE A 92 -1.33 -17.77 5.25
CA ILE A 92 -0.33 -18.24 4.28
C ILE A 92 -0.95 -18.34 2.87
N LEU A 93 -2.17 -18.84 2.75
CA LEU A 93 -2.89 -18.88 1.48
C LEU A 93 -3.11 -17.46 0.92
N GLY A 94 -3.53 -16.52 1.75
CA GLY A 94 -3.72 -15.11 1.39
C GLY A 94 -2.43 -14.46 0.87
N LEU A 95 -1.29 -14.74 1.53
CA LEU A 95 0.04 -14.30 1.08
C LEU A 95 0.36 -14.83 -0.33
N VAL A 96 0.17 -16.12 -0.58
CA VAL A 96 0.46 -16.75 -1.88
C VAL A 96 -0.46 -16.18 -2.97
N LEU A 97 -1.75 -16.05 -2.70
CA LEU A 97 -2.75 -15.49 -3.61
C LEU A 97 -2.42 -14.05 -3.98
N LEU A 98 -2.20 -13.16 -3.00
CA LEU A 98 -1.91 -11.75 -3.28
C LEU A 98 -0.64 -11.58 -4.12
N SER A 99 0.38 -12.40 -3.85
CA SER A 99 1.64 -12.35 -4.59
C SER A 99 1.50 -12.72 -6.07
N ARG A 100 0.59 -13.65 -6.40
CA ARG A 100 0.27 -14.02 -7.79
C ARG A 100 -0.67 -13.00 -8.43
N LEU A 101 -1.64 -12.50 -7.67
CA LEU A 101 -2.63 -11.54 -8.14
C LEU A 101 -1.99 -10.24 -8.61
N ILE A 102 -0.94 -9.77 -7.93
CA ILE A 102 -0.24 -8.53 -8.30
C ILE A 102 0.50 -8.66 -9.63
N LYS A 103 1.16 -9.79 -9.89
CA LYS A 103 1.79 -10.03 -11.19
C LYS A 103 0.75 -10.10 -12.30
N PHE A 104 -0.37 -10.76 -12.05
CA PHE A 104 -1.50 -10.78 -12.98
C PHE A 104 -2.08 -9.38 -13.21
N GLY A 105 -2.23 -8.57 -12.16
CA GLY A 105 -2.74 -7.21 -12.25
C GLY A 105 -1.83 -6.29 -13.06
N ILE A 106 -0.51 -6.37 -12.87
CA ILE A 106 0.47 -5.60 -13.63
C ILE A 106 0.43 -6.01 -15.12
N PHE A 107 0.36 -7.31 -15.41
CA PHE A 107 0.19 -7.82 -16.77
C PHE A 107 -1.10 -7.30 -17.40
N LEU A 108 -2.23 -7.43 -16.71
CA LEU A 108 -3.54 -7.02 -17.22
C LEU A 108 -3.61 -5.50 -17.47
N CYS A 109 -3.04 -4.70 -16.56
CA CYS A 109 -3.02 -3.25 -16.70
C CYS A 109 -2.22 -2.82 -17.93
N GLY A 110 -1.02 -3.37 -18.12
CA GLY A 110 -0.20 -3.11 -19.31
C GLY A 110 -0.83 -3.60 -20.60
N ALA A 111 -1.42 -4.80 -20.56
CA ALA A 111 -2.07 -5.41 -21.70
C ALA A 111 -3.31 -4.63 -22.15
N LEU A 112 -4.15 -4.17 -21.21
CA LEU A 112 -5.33 -3.38 -21.51
C LEU A 112 -4.99 -2.01 -22.08
N VAL A 113 -4.01 -1.30 -21.53
CA VAL A 113 -3.63 0.04 -22.03
C VAL A 113 -3.20 -0.02 -23.50
N LEU A 114 -2.33 -0.97 -23.85
CA LEU A 114 -1.87 -1.13 -25.24
C LEU A 114 -2.94 -1.71 -26.16
N PHE A 115 -3.83 -2.58 -25.65
CA PHE A 115 -4.99 -3.05 -26.40
C PHE A 115 -5.91 -1.89 -26.79
N PHE A 116 -6.29 -1.03 -25.84
CA PHE A 116 -7.16 0.11 -26.12
C PHE A 116 -6.51 1.13 -27.05
N MET A 117 -5.23 1.45 -26.86
CA MET A 117 -4.51 2.35 -27.77
C MET A 117 -4.37 1.76 -29.17
N ALA A 118 -4.01 0.49 -29.31
CA ALA A 118 -3.94 -0.15 -30.62
C ALA A 118 -5.32 -0.20 -31.30
N ASN A 119 -6.38 -0.43 -30.54
CA ASN A 119 -7.74 -0.45 -31.07
C ASN A 119 -8.21 0.94 -31.52
N ILE A 120 -7.90 2.00 -30.75
CA ILE A 120 -8.20 3.39 -31.13
C ILE A 120 -7.46 3.79 -32.41
N VAL A 121 -6.18 3.41 -32.53
CA VAL A 121 -5.33 3.84 -33.66
C VAL A 121 -5.62 3.03 -34.94
N THR A 122 -5.85 1.72 -34.82
CA THR A 122 -5.93 0.83 -35.98
C THR A 122 -7.32 0.27 -36.26
N GLY A 123 -8.22 0.22 -35.26
CA GLY A 123 -9.53 -0.42 -35.36
C GLY A 123 -9.49 -1.93 -35.66
N ASN A 124 -8.30 -2.53 -35.74
CA ASN A 124 -8.13 -3.93 -36.10
C ASN A 124 -7.96 -4.78 -34.85
N MET A 125 -8.90 -5.71 -34.67
CA MET A 125 -8.93 -6.61 -33.51
C MET A 125 -7.68 -7.48 -33.42
N VAL A 126 -7.13 -7.93 -34.56
CA VAL A 126 -5.95 -8.82 -34.59
C VAL A 126 -4.70 -8.06 -34.12
N ILE A 127 -4.51 -6.82 -34.60
CA ILE A 127 -3.39 -5.95 -34.18
C ILE A 127 -3.52 -5.59 -32.71
N SER A 128 -4.75 -5.32 -32.25
CA SER A 128 -5.03 -5.01 -30.85
C SER A 128 -4.72 -6.19 -29.93
N LEU A 129 -5.02 -7.43 -30.35
CA LEU A 129 -4.73 -8.63 -29.59
C LEU A 129 -3.23 -8.92 -29.47
N ILE A 130 -2.47 -8.64 -30.53
CA ILE A 130 -1.00 -8.70 -30.50
C ILE A 130 -0.45 -7.63 -29.55
N ALA A 131 -0.98 -6.40 -29.59
CA ALA A 131 -0.61 -5.32 -28.69
C ALA A 131 -0.95 -5.62 -27.22
N PHE A 132 -2.03 -6.36 -26.94
CA PHE A 132 -2.38 -6.84 -25.61
C PHE A 132 -1.28 -7.73 -25.03
N VAL A 133 -0.84 -8.74 -25.80
CA VAL A 133 0.21 -9.67 -25.35
C VAL A 133 1.54 -8.94 -25.16
N ILE A 134 1.93 -8.10 -26.13
CA ILE A 134 3.17 -7.32 -26.05
C ILE A 134 3.13 -6.36 -24.86
N GLY A 135 2.00 -5.68 -24.64
CA GLY A 135 1.85 -4.74 -23.54
C GLY A 135 1.86 -5.38 -22.17
N GLY A 136 1.25 -6.56 -22.03
CA GLY A 136 1.33 -7.33 -20.81
C GLY A 136 2.76 -7.81 -20.51
N ILE A 137 3.48 -8.33 -21.51
CA ILE A 137 4.87 -8.76 -21.35
C ILE A 137 5.78 -7.57 -21.03
N LEU A 138 5.60 -6.44 -21.71
CA LEU A 138 6.38 -5.23 -21.48
C LEU A 138 6.15 -4.68 -20.07
N ALA A 139 4.90 -4.69 -19.58
CA ALA A 139 4.58 -4.28 -18.21
C ALA A 139 5.20 -5.21 -17.15
N LEU A 140 5.26 -6.52 -17.41
CA LEU A 140 5.99 -7.47 -16.55
C LEU A 140 7.50 -7.21 -16.56
N LEU A 141 8.08 -6.86 -17.71
CA LEU A 141 9.51 -6.49 -17.78
C LEU A 141 9.79 -5.17 -17.04
N MET A 142 8.83 -4.26 -17.05
CA MET A 142 8.88 -2.99 -16.32
C MET A 142 8.38 -3.06 -14.88
N GLU A 143 8.08 -4.25 -14.34
CA GLU A 143 7.64 -4.43 -12.95
C GLU A 143 8.63 -3.80 -11.96
N LYS A 144 9.94 -3.97 -12.21
CA LYS A 144 11.01 -3.42 -11.34
C LYS A 144 10.99 -1.88 -11.28
N PRO A 145 11.12 -1.14 -12.40
CA PRO A 145 11.10 0.32 -12.36
C PRO A 145 9.76 0.88 -11.88
N VAL A 146 8.63 0.26 -12.25
CA VAL A 146 7.30 0.70 -11.80
C VAL A 146 7.16 0.60 -10.28
N MET A 147 7.62 -0.50 -9.67
CA MET A 147 7.62 -0.63 -8.21
C MET A 147 8.53 0.38 -7.51
N VAL A 148 9.69 0.71 -8.09
CA VAL A 148 10.59 1.73 -7.53
C VAL A 148 9.94 3.10 -7.55
N VAL A 149 9.27 3.46 -8.66
CA VAL A 149 8.53 4.72 -8.78
C VAL A 149 7.38 4.77 -7.78
N ALA A 150 6.57 3.71 -7.70
CA ALA A 150 5.42 3.65 -6.79
C ALA A 150 5.83 3.75 -5.31
N THR A 151 6.87 3.02 -4.89
CA THR A 151 7.38 3.05 -3.50
C THR A 151 8.05 4.37 -3.15
N SER A 152 8.75 5.00 -4.09
CA SER A 152 9.35 6.33 -3.88
C SER A 152 8.29 7.42 -3.78
N LEU A 153 7.20 7.31 -4.54
CA LEU A 153 6.03 8.18 -4.40
C LEU A 153 5.35 7.96 -3.05
N ALA A 154 4.98 6.72 -2.71
CA ALA A 154 4.34 6.39 -1.44
C ALA A 154 5.17 6.89 -0.24
N GLY A 155 6.48 6.60 -0.22
CA GLY A 155 7.36 7.03 0.86
C GLY A 155 7.50 8.55 0.98
N GLY A 156 7.65 9.27 -0.14
CA GLY A 156 7.72 10.73 -0.12
C GLY A 156 6.41 11.39 0.34
N PHE A 157 5.26 10.85 -0.08
CA PHE A 157 3.95 11.32 0.39
C PHE A 157 3.71 11.00 1.86
N LEU A 158 4.13 9.83 2.35
CA LEU A 158 4.04 9.45 3.76
C LEU A 158 4.86 10.38 4.66
N ILE A 159 6.10 10.71 4.26
CA ILE A 159 6.95 11.65 5.01
C ILE A 159 6.30 13.02 5.06
N VAL A 160 5.78 13.52 3.94
CA VAL A 160 5.34 14.91 3.84
C VAL A 160 3.93 15.11 4.41
N PHE A 161 2.96 14.29 4.03
CA PHE A 161 1.57 14.42 4.49
C PHE A 161 1.30 13.71 5.81
N GLY A 162 1.91 12.55 6.05
CA GLY A 162 1.75 11.80 7.30
C GLY A 162 2.65 12.29 8.43
N GLY A 163 3.84 12.80 8.09
CA GLY A 163 4.85 13.22 9.04
C GLY A 163 5.00 14.73 9.20
N ALA A 164 5.48 15.39 8.15
CA ALA A 164 5.94 16.78 8.23
C ALA A 164 4.80 17.79 8.38
N LYS A 165 3.70 17.62 7.64
CA LYS A 165 2.53 18.51 7.71
C LYS A 165 1.93 18.64 9.12
N PRO A 166 1.73 17.56 9.91
CA PRO A 166 1.24 17.68 11.28
C PRO A 166 2.31 18.17 12.29
N LEU A 167 3.60 18.08 11.96
CA LEU A 167 4.70 18.50 12.85
C LEU A 167 5.12 19.97 12.67
N ILE A 168 4.91 20.53 11.48
CA ILE A 168 5.32 21.88 11.12
C ILE A 168 4.08 22.79 11.15
N PRO A 169 3.96 23.71 12.13
CA PRO A 169 2.81 24.61 12.26
C PRO A 169 2.88 25.76 11.23
N VAL A 170 3.12 25.44 9.96
CA VAL A 170 3.13 26.41 8.86
C VAL A 170 1.97 26.08 7.95
N GLN A 171 0.99 26.98 7.88
CA GLN A 171 -0.13 26.88 6.94
C GLN A 171 0.34 27.22 5.51
N LEU A 172 1.03 26.27 4.88
CA LEU A 172 1.34 26.34 3.46
C LEU A 172 0.15 25.84 2.62
N ASN A 173 -0.01 26.42 1.43
CA ASN A 173 -0.97 25.96 0.44
C ASN A 173 -0.75 24.47 0.13
N HIS A 174 -1.82 23.70 -0.06
CA HIS A 174 -1.75 22.26 -0.35
C HIS A 174 -0.90 21.93 -1.58
N TRP A 175 -0.85 22.83 -2.57
CA TRP A 175 0.02 22.72 -3.73
C TRP A 175 1.52 22.77 -3.38
N VAL A 176 1.90 23.52 -2.35
CA VAL A 176 3.30 23.60 -1.88
C VAL A 176 3.70 22.32 -1.17
N TRP A 177 2.82 21.77 -0.32
CA TRP A 177 3.04 20.46 0.30
C TRP A 177 3.15 19.34 -0.73
N PHE A 178 2.31 19.39 -1.78
CA PHE A 178 2.38 18.45 -2.90
C PHE A 178 3.71 18.56 -3.67
N ALA A 179 4.20 19.78 -3.92
CA ALA A 179 5.48 20.01 -4.58
C ALA A 179 6.66 19.49 -3.73
N ILE A 180 6.63 19.67 -2.40
CA ILE A 180 7.64 19.13 -1.49
C ILE A 180 7.62 17.60 -1.50
N ALA A 181 6.44 16.98 -1.45
CA ALA A 181 6.29 15.53 -1.54
C ALA A 181 6.88 14.97 -2.85
N LEU A 182 6.59 15.62 -3.98
CA LEU A 182 7.18 15.25 -5.27
C LEU A 182 8.70 15.39 -5.29
N ALA A 183 9.24 16.49 -4.76
CA ALA A 183 10.69 16.69 -4.70
C ALA A 183 11.39 15.60 -3.88
N VAL A 184 10.82 15.22 -2.72
CA VAL A 184 11.32 14.13 -1.88
C VAL A 184 11.23 12.79 -2.63
N SER A 185 10.12 12.51 -3.30
CA SER A 185 9.94 11.29 -4.11
C SER A 185 10.92 11.19 -5.27
N ILE A 186 11.20 12.29 -5.97
CA ILE A 186 12.22 12.33 -7.05
C ILE A 186 13.63 12.07 -6.49
N GLY A 187 13.93 12.59 -5.30
CA GLY A 187 15.17 12.31 -4.57
C GLY A 187 15.34 10.81 -4.27
N PHE A 188 14.27 10.15 -3.82
CA PHE A 188 14.28 8.70 -3.61
C PHE A 188 14.43 7.91 -4.92
N MET A 189 13.73 8.30 -5.98
CA MET A 189 13.85 7.65 -7.29
C MET A 189 15.29 7.72 -7.81
N THR A 190 15.89 8.92 -7.81
CA THR A 190 17.28 9.11 -8.29
C THR A 190 18.29 8.32 -7.45
N PHE A 191 18.12 8.27 -6.13
CA PHE A 191 18.94 7.44 -5.26
C PHE A 191 18.80 5.94 -5.57
N GLN A 192 17.58 5.43 -5.73
CA GLN A 192 17.34 4.02 -5.98
C GLN A 192 17.79 3.57 -7.39
N PHE A 193 17.58 4.41 -8.42
CA PHE A 193 18.09 4.12 -9.77
C PHE A 193 19.63 4.14 -9.81
N LYS A 194 20.28 5.10 -9.13
CA LYS A 194 21.75 5.12 -9.01
C LYS A 194 22.31 3.91 -8.26
N LYS A 195 21.60 3.42 -7.25
CA LYS A 195 21.98 2.22 -6.49
C LYS A 195 21.78 0.93 -7.28
N HIS A 196 20.74 0.83 -8.09
CA HIS A 196 20.51 -0.35 -8.95
C HIS A 196 21.47 -0.40 -10.13
N GLY A 197 21.76 0.72 -10.82
CA GLY A 197 22.68 0.75 -11.96
C GLY A 197 24.17 0.61 -11.63
N ARG A 198 24.52 0.42 -10.34
CA ARG A 198 25.89 0.22 -9.87
C ARG A 198 26.18 -1.25 -9.48
N ASN A 199 25.16 -2.10 -9.48
CA ASN A 199 25.23 -3.52 -9.11
C ASN A 199 25.00 -4.47 -10.31
N ASP A 200 24.87 -3.91 -11.51
CA ASP A 200 24.92 -4.61 -12.80
C ASP A 200 26.24 -4.24 -13.49
#